data_AF-A0AAJ1R1Y2-F1
#
_entry.id   AF-A0AAJ1R1Y2-F1
#
_cell.length_a   1.000
_cell.length_b   1.000
_cell.length_c   1.000
_cell.angle_alpha   90.00
_cell.angle_beta   90.00
_cell.angle_gamma   90.00
#
_symmetry.space_group_name_H-M   'P 1'
#
loop_
_entity.id
_entity.type
_entity.pdbx_description
1 polymer ?
#
loop_
_entity_poly.entity_id
_entity_poly.type
_entity_poly.pdbx_seq_one_letter_code
_entity_poly.pdbx_strand_id
1 'polypeptide(L)'
;MEIPTDLRILYKWKNGQNMNCYDSFVNNSMFIPLNQALFDASELNMMIGTDFEIENWWNKNWIPIFQNGGGDSICYDVKGIFTGQKNQLIEFWHADNDRNIISGSLESFLTKLIDFDETKDNIDFDEFFRIRNIDGYPKRFIVE
;
A
#
# COMPACT_ATOMS: atom_id res chain seq x y z
N MET A 1 -10.09 -13.49 -6.43
CA MET A 1 -8.61 -13.45 -6.40
C MET A 1 -8.14 -14.35 -5.26
N GLU A 2 -7.05 -15.11 -5.44
CA GLU A 2 -6.42 -15.84 -4.34
C GLU A 2 -5.45 -14.91 -3.60
N ILE A 3 -5.46 -14.95 -2.26
CA ILE A 3 -4.60 -14.10 -1.43
C ILE A 3 -3.21 -14.76 -1.33
N PRO A 4 -2.12 -14.06 -1.73
CA PRO A 4 -0.77 -14.59 -1.64
C PRO A 4 -0.34 -14.99 -0.22
N THR A 5 0.59 -15.93 -0.14
CA THR A 5 1.00 -16.57 1.13
C THR A 5 1.63 -15.60 2.13
N ASP A 6 2.52 -14.73 1.67
CA ASP A 6 3.14 -13.67 2.46
C ASP A 6 2.09 -12.69 3.02
N LEU A 7 1.13 -12.28 2.19
CA LEU A 7 0.04 -11.41 2.65
C LEU A 7 -0.84 -12.11 3.70
N ARG A 8 -1.14 -13.40 3.49
CA ARG A 8 -1.83 -14.23 4.49
C ARG A 8 -1.06 -14.34 5.80
N ILE A 9 0.27 -14.43 5.75
CA ILE A 9 1.12 -14.50 6.94
C ILE A 9 1.00 -13.19 7.74
N LEU A 10 1.09 -12.03 7.06
CA LEU A 10 0.89 -10.72 7.71
C LEU A 10 -0.46 -10.66 8.43
N TYR A 11 -1.54 -10.99 7.73
CA TYR A 11 -2.89 -10.92 8.30
C TYR A 11 -3.18 -11.96 9.39
N LYS A 12 -2.47 -13.10 9.38
CA LYS A 12 -2.52 -14.09 10.48
C LYS A 12 -1.75 -13.62 11.71
N TRP A 13 -0.67 -12.87 11.52
CA TRP A 13 0.07 -12.26 12.62
C TRP A 13 -0.73 -11.12 13.25
N LYS A 14 -1.24 -10.19 12.43
CA LYS A 14 -2.12 -9.10 12.84
C LYS A 14 -3.13 -8.78 11.75
N ASN A 15 -4.42 -8.78 12.10
CA ASN A 15 -5.49 -8.44 11.18
C ASN A 15 -5.88 -6.95 11.27
N GLY A 16 -4.93 -6.07 10.91
CA GLY A 16 -5.05 -4.63 11.07
C GLY A 16 -4.69 -4.12 12.48
N GLN A 17 -4.81 -2.81 12.66
CA GLN A 17 -4.70 -2.11 13.94
C GLN A 17 -5.95 -2.31 14.82
N ASN A 18 -5.80 -1.99 16.11
CA ASN A 18 -6.95 -1.85 16.99
C ASN A 18 -7.88 -0.73 16.49
N MET A 19 -9.20 -0.92 16.55
CA MET A 19 -10.19 0.06 16.07
C MET A 19 -10.10 1.44 16.76
N ASN A 20 -9.52 1.49 17.96
CA ASN A 20 -9.32 2.73 18.72
C ASN A 20 -7.87 3.26 18.61
N CYS A 21 -7.04 2.68 17.74
CA CYS A 21 -5.69 3.16 17.46
C CYS A 21 -5.74 4.07 16.23
N TYR A 22 -5.49 5.36 16.44
CA TYR A 22 -5.47 6.37 15.39
C TYR A 22 -4.03 6.74 14.96
N ASP A 23 -3.03 6.08 15.55
CA ASP A 23 -1.65 6.26 15.13
C ASP A 23 -1.47 5.69 13.73
N SER A 24 -0.67 6.38 12.92
CA SER A 24 -0.31 5.88 11.59
C SER A 24 0.62 4.67 11.72
N PHE A 25 0.37 3.64 10.91
CA PHE A 25 1.28 2.50 10.78
C PHE A 25 2.51 2.86 9.97
N VAL A 26 2.28 3.52 8.83
CA VAL A 26 3.30 3.92 7.88
C VAL A 26 2.85 5.19 7.18
N ASN A 27 3.73 6.19 7.10
CA ASN A 27 3.40 7.53 6.63
C ASN A 27 2.19 8.09 7.41
N ASN A 28 1.09 8.39 6.71
CA ASN A 28 -0.21 8.81 7.25
C ASN A 28 -1.29 7.71 7.16
N SER A 29 -0.89 6.45 6.93
CA SER A 29 -1.79 5.33 6.68
C SER A 29 -1.85 4.37 7.86
N MET A 30 -3.04 3.88 8.17
CA MET A 30 -3.28 2.80 9.13
C MET A 30 -3.26 1.44 8.45
N PHE A 31 -2.84 0.40 9.18
CA PHE A 31 -2.99 -0.98 8.75
C PHE A 31 -4.43 -1.46 8.98
N ILE A 32 -5.17 -1.69 7.89
CA ILE A 32 -6.60 -2.02 7.98
C ILE A 32 -6.84 -3.55 8.03
N PRO A 33 -7.96 -4.02 8.60
CA PRO A 33 -8.33 -5.44 8.59
C PRO A 33 -8.53 -5.99 7.16
N LEU A 34 -8.20 -7.26 6.94
CA LEU A 34 -8.29 -7.89 5.61
C LEU A 34 -9.69 -7.82 4.99
N ASN A 35 -10.74 -7.99 5.80
CA ASN A 35 -12.11 -7.90 5.31
C ASN A 35 -12.43 -6.49 4.79
N GLN A 36 -11.90 -5.44 5.44
CA GLN A 36 -12.03 -4.06 4.98
C GLN A 36 -11.25 -3.86 3.68
N ALA A 37 -9.99 -4.32 3.62
CA ALA A 37 -9.16 -4.20 2.42
C ALA A 37 -9.82 -4.86 1.18
N LEU A 38 -10.42 -6.03 1.37
CA LEU A 38 -11.13 -6.74 0.28
C LEU A 38 -12.45 -6.05 -0.10
N PHE A 39 -13.16 -5.50 0.88
CA PHE A 39 -14.39 -4.73 0.63
C PHE A 39 -14.06 -3.47 -0.18
N ASP A 40 -13.07 -2.67 0.24
CA ASP A 40 -12.68 -1.45 -0.46
C ASP A 40 -12.16 -1.73 -1.86
N ALA A 41 -11.37 -2.81 -2.03
CA ALA A 41 -10.95 -3.26 -3.36
C ALA A 41 -12.16 -3.59 -4.25
N SER A 42 -13.23 -4.17 -3.68
CA SER A 42 -14.45 -4.48 -4.43
C SER A 42 -15.23 -3.22 -4.84
N GLU A 43 -15.30 -2.21 -3.96
CA GLU A 43 -15.90 -0.91 -4.26
C GLU A 43 -15.14 -0.18 -5.38
N LEU A 44 -13.81 -0.11 -5.27
CA LEU A 44 -12.95 0.49 -6.30
C LEU A 44 -13.02 -0.26 -7.64
N ASN A 45 -13.26 -1.58 -7.62
CA ASN A 45 -13.47 -2.34 -8.84
C ASN A 45 -14.75 -1.97 -9.58
N MET A 46 -15.80 -1.54 -8.87
CA MET A 46 -17.05 -1.10 -9.49
C MET A 46 -16.91 0.23 -10.23
N MET A 47 -15.89 1.01 -9.88
CA MET A 47 -15.57 2.30 -10.52
C MET A 47 -14.79 2.13 -11.83
N ILE A 48 -14.25 0.94 -12.13
CA ILE A 48 -13.50 0.67 -13.37
C ILE A 48 -14.44 0.81 -14.58
N GLY A 49 -14.09 1.71 -15.50
CA GLY A 49 -14.87 2.00 -16.70
C GLY A 49 -16.05 2.96 -16.47
N THR A 50 -16.22 3.48 -15.25
CA THR A 50 -17.12 4.62 -14.96
C THR A 50 -16.33 5.81 -14.46
N ASP A 51 -15.91 5.81 -13.20
CA ASP A 51 -15.14 6.90 -12.60
C ASP A 51 -13.64 6.73 -12.87
N PHE A 52 -13.20 5.51 -13.14
CA PHE A 52 -11.83 5.15 -13.53
C PHE A 52 -11.78 4.76 -15.00
N GLU A 53 -11.76 5.76 -15.87
CA GLU A 53 -11.72 5.59 -17.33
C GLU A 53 -10.29 5.31 -17.85
N ILE A 54 -9.26 5.81 -17.16
CA ILE A 54 -7.86 5.60 -17.52
C ILE A 54 -7.43 4.18 -17.12
N GLU A 55 -6.80 3.46 -18.06
CA GLU A 55 -6.31 2.11 -17.78
C GLU A 55 -5.31 2.11 -16.62
N ASN A 56 -5.51 1.23 -15.65
CA ASN A 56 -4.70 1.15 -14.43
C ASN A 56 -4.73 2.43 -13.58
N TRP A 57 -5.73 3.29 -13.74
CA TRP A 57 -6.06 4.25 -12.68
C TRP A 57 -6.30 3.50 -11.37
N TRP A 58 -7.21 2.53 -11.38
CA TRP A 58 -7.26 1.46 -10.39
C TRP A 58 -7.09 0.13 -11.13
N ASN A 59 -6.47 -0.86 -10.50
CA ASN A 59 -6.40 -2.21 -11.05
C ASN A 59 -7.05 -3.21 -10.10
N LYS A 60 -7.91 -4.08 -10.64
CA LYS A 60 -8.58 -5.15 -9.89
C LYS A 60 -7.66 -6.18 -9.22
N ASN A 61 -6.36 -6.11 -9.48
CA ASN A 61 -5.35 -6.95 -8.84
C ASN A 61 -4.63 -6.28 -7.67
N TRP A 62 -5.08 -5.10 -7.26
CA TRP A 62 -4.57 -4.38 -6.11
C TRP A 62 -5.47 -4.59 -4.90
N ILE A 63 -4.86 -4.74 -3.73
CA ILE A 63 -5.54 -4.85 -2.44
C ILE A 63 -5.03 -3.70 -1.57
N PRO A 64 -5.86 -2.71 -1.18
CA PRO A 64 -5.40 -1.57 -0.37
C PRO A 64 -5.18 -2.05 1.07
N ILE A 65 -3.93 -2.19 1.51
CA ILE A 65 -3.62 -2.80 2.80
C ILE A 65 -3.24 -1.77 3.87
N PHE A 66 -2.75 -0.60 3.46
CA PHE A 66 -2.59 0.56 4.35
C PHE A 66 -3.37 1.74 3.76
N GLN A 67 -4.21 2.40 4.55
CA GLN A 67 -5.08 3.49 4.09
C GLN A 67 -5.06 4.68 5.03
N ASN A 68 -5.21 5.89 4.49
CA ASN A 68 -5.27 7.12 5.29
C ASN A 68 -6.71 7.58 5.61
N GLY A 69 -7.73 6.86 5.16
CA GLY A 69 -9.15 7.24 5.31
C GLY A 69 -9.61 8.38 4.38
N GLY A 70 -8.72 8.95 3.58
CA GLY A 70 -8.99 10.00 2.60
C GLY A 70 -9.01 9.52 1.15
N GLY A 71 -8.97 8.20 0.92
CA GLY A 71 -8.96 7.60 -0.42
C GLY A 71 -7.57 7.18 -0.92
N ASP A 72 -6.49 7.62 -0.27
CA ASP A 72 -5.14 7.17 -0.62
C ASP A 72 -4.80 5.88 0.11
N SER A 73 -4.01 5.05 -0.57
CA SER A 73 -3.59 3.77 0.00
C SER A 73 -2.24 3.30 -0.53
N ILE A 74 -1.60 2.46 0.28
CA ILE A 74 -0.54 1.57 -0.20
C ILE A 74 -1.22 0.24 -0.48
N CYS A 75 -1.20 -0.16 -1.74
CA CYS A 75 -1.80 -1.41 -2.18
C CYS A 75 -0.76 -2.50 -2.34
N TYR A 76 -1.20 -3.72 -2.07
CA TYR A 76 -0.53 -4.94 -2.45
C TYR A 76 -0.90 -5.29 -3.89
N ASP A 77 0.08 -5.28 -4.79
CA ASP A 77 -0.10 -5.63 -6.20
C ASP A 77 0.25 -7.11 -6.44
N VAL A 78 -0.80 -7.91 -6.58
CA VAL A 78 -0.69 -9.37 -6.73
C VAL A 78 -0.08 -9.79 -8.07
N LYS A 79 -0.16 -8.93 -9.10
CA LYS A 79 0.25 -9.30 -10.47
C LYS A 79 1.52 -8.60 -10.93
N GLY A 80 1.95 -7.55 -10.25
CA GLY A 80 3.10 -6.77 -10.65
C GLY A 80 2.81 -5.93 -11.88
N ILE A 81 1.67 -5.23 -11.90
CA ILE A 81 1.07 -4.57 -13.07
C ILE A 81 2.10 -3.74 -13.86
N PHE A 82 2.93 -2.96 -13.18
CA PHE A 82 3.89 -2.07 -13.85
C PHE A 82 5.29 -2.65 -14.07
N THR A 83 5.69 -3.67 -13.32
CA THR A 83 7.09 -4.15 -13.30
C THR A 83 7.26 -5.61 -13.72
N GLY A 84 6.15 -6.36 -13.82
CA GLY A 84 6.13 -7.81 -13.93
C GLY A 84 6.50 -8.55 -12.64
N GLN A 85 6.94 -7.84 -11.59
CA GLN A 85 7.26 -8.42 -10.29
C GLN A 85 6.00 -8.55 -9.44
N LYS A 86 5.49 -9.78 -9.31
CA LYS A 86 4.34 -10.08 -8.42
C LYS A 86 4.65 -9.70 -6.98
N ASN A 87 3.59 -9.40 -6.23
CA ASN A 87 3.63 -9.19 -4.78
C ASN A 87 4.42 -7.94 -4.35
N GLN A 88 4.48 -6.95 -5.25
CA GLN A 88 5.07 -5.64 -4.99
C GLN A 88 4.07 -4.72 -4.27
N LEU A 89 4.57 -3.63 -3.70
CA LEU A 89 3.73 -2.59 -3.11
C LEU A 89 3.70 -1.34 -3.98
N ILE A 90 2.49 -0.81 -4.19
CA ILE A 90 2.21 0.37 -5.01
C ILE A 90 1.54 1.45 -4.16
N GLU A 91 1.91 2.71 -4.37
CA GLU A 91 1.14 3.86 -3.89
C GLU A 91 -0.01 4.14 -4.86
N PHE A 92 -1.22 4.21 -4.32
CA PHE A 92 -2.41 4.69 -5.00
C PHE A 92 -2.84 6.01 -4.37
N TRP A 93 -2.76 7.07 -5.15
CA TRP A 93 -3.22 8.41 -4.81
C TRP A 93 -4.54 8.64 -5.53
N HIS A 94 -5.61 8.96 -4.79
CA HIS A 94 -6.95 9.01 -5.38
C HIS A 94 -7.14 10.18 -6.37
N ALA A 95 -6.38 11.26 -6.17
CA ALA A 95 -6.45 12.48 -6.97
C ALA A 95 -5.31 12.62 -8.00
N ASP A 96 -4.25 11.81 -7.86
CA ASP A 96 -3.05 11.91 -8.70
C ASP A 96 -2.88 10.65 -9.56
N ASN A 97 -2.25 10.82 -10.72
CA ASN A 97 -2.03 9.75 -11.68
C ASN A 97 -0.70 8.99 -11.48
N ASP A 98 0.02 9.27 -10.40
CA ASP A 98 1.22 8.55 -9.99
C ASP A 98 0.87 7.12 -9.54
N ARG A 99 1.61 6.12 -10.05
CA ARG A 99 1.48 4.70 -9.70
C ARG A 99 2.83 4.13 -9.28
N ASN A 100 3.44 4.79 -8.30
CA ASN A 100 4.78 4.48 -7.83
C ASN A 100 4.82 3.11 -7.14
N ILE A 101 5.69 2.23 -7.61
CA ILE A 101 6.03 1.02 -6.87
C ILE A 101 7.04 1.40 -5.81
N ILE A 102 6.73 1.17 -4.54
CA ILE A 102 7.56 1.58 -3.39
C ILE A 102 8.37 0.44 -2.78
N SER A 103 8.01 -0.81 -3.07
CA SER A 103 8.79 -1.98 -2.66
C SER A 103 8.52 -3.16 -3.58
N GLY A 104 9.53 -3.99 -3.80
CA GLY A 104 9.40 -5.22 -4.57
C GLY A 104 8.76 -6.38 -3.80
N SER A 105 8.65 -6.28 -2.48
CA SER A 105 8.01 -7.28 -1.63
C SER A 105 7.49 -6.67 -0.33
N LEU A 106 6.52 -7.35 0.28
CA LEU A 106 6.03 -7.01 1.61
C LEU A 106 7.13 -7.14 2.67
N GLU A 107 7.97 -8.17 2.57
CA GLU A 107 9.11 -8.39 3.47
C GLU A 107 10.09 -7.21 3.43
N SER A 108 10.56 -6.81 2.24
CA SER A 108 11.50 -5.69 2.11
C SER A 108 10.92 -4.38 2.63
N PHE A 109 9.61 -4.19 2.50
CA PHE A 109 8.92 -3.01 3.00
C PHE A 109 8.86 -3.01 4.54
N LEU A 110 8.43 -4.11 5.13
CA LEU A 110 8.32 -4.25 6.59
C LEU A 110 9.70 -4.22 7.27
N THR A 111 10.72 -4.84 6.69
CA THR A 111 12.09 -4.75 7.19
C THR A 111 12.56 -3.31 7.24
N LYS A 112 12.29 -2.53 6.18
CA LYS A 112 12.68 -1.12 6.12
C LYS A 112 11.85 -0.22 7.04
N LEU A 113 10.62 -0.59 7.33
CA LEU A 113 9.80 0.06 8.36
C LEU A 113 10.40 -0.18 9.76
N ILE A 114 10.80 -1.41 10.07
CA ILE A 114 11.48 -1.75 11.33
C ILE A 114 12.82 -1.01 11.46
N ASP A 115 13.65 -1.03 10.42
CA ASP A 115 14.93 -0.29 10.39
C ASP A 115 14.72 1.20 10.71
N PHE A 116 13.63 1.78 10.18
CA PHE A 116 13.29 3.18 10.43
C PHE A 116 12.90 3.42 11.88
N ASP A 117 12.05 2.57 12.46
CA ASP A 117 11.63 2.69 13.86
C ASP A 117 12.81 2.51 14.83
N GLU A 118 13.76 1.62 14.55
CA GLU A 118 14.96 1.40 15.38
C GLU A 118 15.97 2.54 15.31
N THR A 119 15.95 3.35 14.24
CA THR A 119 16.87 4.48 14.03
C THR A 119 16.25 5.84 14.37
N LYS A 120 14.98 5.85 14.78
CA LYS A 120 14.11 7.03 14.96
C LYS A 120 14.50 7.95 16.12
N ASP A 121 15.43 7.56 16.99
CA ASP A 121 15.82 8.28 18.22
C ASP A 121 16.40 9.71 18.04
N ASN A 122 16.42 10.30 16.83
CA ASN A 122 17.07 11.60 16.59
C ASN A 122 16.37 12.59 15.65
N ILE A 123 15.09 12.44 15.30
CA ILE A 123 14.42 13.45 14.45
C ILE A 123 13.09 13.87 15.06
N ASP A 124 13.02 15.16 15.38
CA ASP A 124 11.84 15.91 15.85
C ASP A 124 10.66 15.69 14.89
N PHE A 125 9.57 15.10 15.37
CA PHE A 125 8.50 14.56 14.53
C PHE A 125 7.38 15.61 14.35
N ASP A 126 7.57 16.48 13.38
CA ASP A 126 6.46 17.06 12.61
C ASP A 126 6.73 16.71 11.13
N GLU A 127 5.71 16.25 10.42
CA GLU A 127 5.70 15.86 9.00
C GLU A 127 6.12 14.41 8.65
N PHE A 128 5.13 13.68 8.12
CA PHE A 128 5.24 12.68 7.05
C PHE A 128 6.65 12.12 6.78
N PHE A 129 6.93 10.93 7.33
CA PHE A 129 8.09 10.16 6.88
C PHE A 129 7.70 9.29 5.67
N ARG A 130 8.63 9.08 4.75
CA ARG A 130 8.55 8.01 3.74
C ARG A 130 9.60 6.96 4.10
N ILE A 131 9.27 5.68 3.96
CA ILE A 131 10.30 4.63 3.99
C ILE A 131 11.25 4.88 2.81
N ARG A 132 12.46 5.34 3.11
CA ARG A 132 13.53 5.62 2.13
C ARG A 132 14.49 4.44 2.07
N ASN A 133 15.31 4.40 1.02
CA ASN A 133 16.43 3.46 0.87
C ASN A 133 16.03 1.98 0.74
N ILE A 134 14.88 1.69 0.13
CA ILE A 134 14.65 0.36 -0.43
C ILE A 134 15.39 0.32 -1.78
N ASP A 135 16.38 -0.56 -1.91
CA ASP A 135 17.24 -0.62 -3.10
C ASP A 135 16.42 -0.75 -4.39
N GLY A 136 16.56 0.24 -5.27
CA GLY A 136 15.87 0.28 -6.56
C GLY A 136 14.41 0.79 -6.51
N TYR A 137 13.97 1.38 -5.40
CA TYR A 137 12.63 1.95 -5.22
C TYR A 137 12.65 3.40 -4.68
N PRO A 138 11.64 4.24 -4.99
CA PRO A 138 10.46 3.90 -5.78
C PRO A 138 10.75 3.83 -7.28
N LYS A 139 10.08 2.90 -7.98
CA LYS A 139 9.99 2.90 -9.45
C LYS A 139 8.76 3.72 -9.83
N ARG A 140 8.96 4.80 -10.59
CA ARG A 140 7.90 5.78 -10.88
C ARG A 140 7.18 5.46 -12.17
N PHE A 141 5.86 5.56 -12.11
CA PHE A 141 4.95 5.35 -13.23
C PHE A 141 3.85 6.39 -13.18
N ILE A 142 3.38 6.81 -14.34
CA ILE A 142 2.27 7.75 -14.51
C ILE A 142 1.27 7.07 -15.46
N VAL A 143 -0.01 7.18 -15.17
CA VAL A 143 -1.10 6.77 -16.07
C VAL A 143 -1.75 8.00 -16.70
N GLU A 144 -2.02 7.97 -18.00
CA GLU A 144 -2.64 9.06 -18.78
C GLU A 144 -3.61 8.48 -19.80
#